data_AF-A0A949D9V4-F1
#
_entry.id   AF-A0A949D9V4-F1
#
_cell.length_a   1.000
_cell.length_b   1.000
_cell.length_c   1.000
_cell.angle_alpha   90.00
_cell.angle_beta   90.00
_cell.angle_gamma   90.00
#
_symmetry.space_group_name_H-M   'P 1'
#
loop_
_entity.id
_entity.type
_entity.pdbx_description
1 polymer ?
#
loop_
_entity_poly.entity_id
_entity_poly.type
_entity_poly.pdbx_seq_one_letter_code
_entity_poly.pdbx_strand_id
1 'polypeptide(L)'
;MKKIKAPSNNITDAEFAIIGLIAFANDFCDWFGLDLLFFRMIDTMTAFILGFWCYFRLHKFPAGKFSGTFLIELIPIVGDISPTWTIFVVSMYFEQNK
;
A
#
# COMPACT_ATOMS: atom_id res chain seq x y z
N MET A 1 30.04 -24.54 4.13
CA MET A 1 29.08 -23.66 4.84
C MET A 1 28.40 -22.74 3.84
N LYS A 2 27.09 -22.88 3.60
CA LYS A 2 26.33 -21.91 2.78
C LYS A 2 26.30 -20.59 3.54
N LYS A 3 26.93 -19.54 3.01
CA LYS A 3 26.74 -18.17 3.50
C LYS A 3 25.25 -17.84 3.31
N ILE A 4 24.51 -17.78 4.41
CA ILE A 4 23.15 -17.24 4.40
C ILE A 4 23.31 -15.77 4.02
N LYS A 5 22.90 -15.41 2.80
CA LYS A 5 22.86 -14.01 2.39
C LYS A 5 21.95 -13.29 3.37
N ALA A 6 22.43 -12.21 3.98
CA ALA A 6 21.57 -11.32 4.74
C ALA A 6 20.37 -10.95 3.86
N PRO A 7 19.14 -10.97 4.39
CA PRO A 7 17.97 -10.59 3.61
C PRO A 7 18.21 -9.18 3.06
N SER A 8 18.09 -9.00 1.74
CA SER A 8 18.17 -7.67 1.16
C SER A 8 17.00 -6.85 1.67
N ASN A 9 17.23 -5.62 2.11
CA ASN A 9 16.14 -4.72 2.50
C ASN A 9 15.30 -4.26 1.30
N ASN A 10 15.79 -4.50 0.10
CA ASN A 10 15.14 -4.15 -1.16
C ASN A 10 13.83 -4.92 -1.34
N ILE A 11 12.79 -4.19 -1.76
CA ILE A 11 11.53 -4.78 -2.22
C ILE A 11 11.77 -5.40 -3.59
N THR A 12 11.44 -6.68 -3.74
CA THR A 12 11.58 -7.38 -5.02
C THR A 12 10.50 -6.96 -6.01
N ASP A 13 10.80 -7.07 -7.32
CA ASP A 13 9.84 -6.76 -8.39
C ASP A 13 8.54 -7.57 -8.27
N ALA A 14 8.64 -8.83 -7.82
CA ALA A 14 7.49 -9.69 -7.60
C ALA A 14 6.61 -9.22 -6.42
N GLU A 15 7.23 -8.84 -5.29
CA GLU A 15 6.52 -8.25 -4.15
C GLU A 15 5.84 -6.94 -4.55
N PHE A 16 6.56 -6.08 -5.27
CA PHE A 16 6.04 -4.83 -5.78
C PHE A 16 4.85 -5.05 -6.73
N ALA A 17 4.94 -6.02 -7.65
CA ALA A 17 3.86 -6.33 -8.57
C ALA A 17 2.61 -6.84 -7.84
N ILE A 18 2.75 -7.76 -6.88
CA ILE A 18 1.62 -8.32 -6.13
C ILE A 18 0.95 -7.23 -5.29
N ILE A 19 1.73 -6.49 -4.51
CA ILE A 19 1.20 -5.45 -3.62
C ILE A 19 0.68 -4.24 -4.42
N GLY A 20 1.35 -3.89 -5.51
CA GLY A 20 0.91 -2.86 -6.43
C GLY A 20 -0.40 -3.19 -7.12
N LEU A 21 -0.63 -4.46 -7.50
CA LEU A 21 -1.92 -4.90 -8.06
C LEU A 21 -3.06 -4.79 -7.06
N ILE A 22 -2.82 -5.11 -5.78
CA ILE A 22 -3.85 -4.96 -4.73
C ILE A 22 -4.19 -3.49 -4.53
N ALA A 23 -3.18 -2.62 -4.42
CA ALA A 23 -3.38 -1.18 -4.28
C ALA A 23 -4.11 -0.57 -5.49
N PHE A 24 -3.70 -0.96 -6.70
CA PHE A 24 -4.35 -0.51 -7.93
C PHE A 24 -5.80 -0.99 -8.05
N ALA A 25 -6.08 -2.23 -7.62
CA ALA A 25 -7.45 -2.73 -7.61
C ALA A 25 -8.34 -1.97 -6.62
N ASN A 26 -7.82 -1.56 -5.45
CA ASN A 26 -8.56 -0.70 -4.52
C ASN A 26 -8.87 0.65 -5.15
N ASP A 27 -7.84 1.37 -5.61
CA ASP A 27 -8.00 2.69 -6.23
C ASP A 27 -8.97 2.63 -7.43
N PHE A 28 -8.99 1.51 -8.16
CA PHE A 28 -9.98 1.28 -9.22
C PHE A 28 -11.39 1.12 -8.66
N CYS A 29 -11.60 0.33 -7.59
CA CYS A 29 -12.91 0.20 -6.91
C CYS A 29 -13.44 1.54 -6.40
N ASP A 30 -12.55 2.40 -5.89
CA ASP A 30 -12.87 3.74 -5.40
C ASP A 30 -13.43 4.63 -6.52
N TRP A 31 -12.84 4.58 -7.72
CA TRP A 31 -13.37 5.29 -8.88
C TRP A 31 -14.77 4.83 -9.32
N PHE A 32 -15.14 3.56 -9.07
CA PHE A 32 -16.52 3.09 -9.32
C PHE A 32 -17.48 3.42 -8.18
N GLY A 33 -17.00 4.07 -7.11
CA GLY A 33 -17.79 4.39 -5.92
C GLY A 33 -18.19 3.15 -5.12
N LEU A 34 -17.49 2.02 -5.29
CA LEU A 34 -17.78 0.79 -4.56
C LEU A 34 -17.52 0.98 -3.05
N ASP A 35 -16.58 1.84 -2.68
CA ASP A 35 -16.25 2.10 -1.28
C ASP A 35 -17.35 2.89 -0.55
N LEU A 36 -18.07 3.76 -1.25
CA LEU A 36 -19.29 4.38 -0.70
C LEU A 36 -20.41 3.35 -0.48
N LEU A 37 -20.51 2.31 -1.32
CA LEU A 37 -21.50 1.24 -1.20
C LEU A 37 -21.16 0.27 -0.06
N PHE A 38 -19.87 -0.02 0.16
CA PHE A 38 -19.38 -0.96 1.16
C PHE A 38 -18.87 -0.28 2.45
N PHE A 39 -19.25 0.98 2.71
CA PHE A 39 -18.84 1.73 3.90
C PHE A 39 -17.31 1.76 4.11
N ARG A 40 -16.52 1.90 3.04
CA ARG A 40 -15.04 1.97 3.06
C ARG A 40 -14.37 0.72 3.62
N MET A 41 -15.06 -0.41 3.53
CA MET A 41 -14.55 -1.69 3.98
C MET A 41 -13.38 -2.16 3.12
N ILE A 42 -13.40 -1.90 1.80
CA ILE A 42 -12.34 -2.30 0.88
C ILE A 42 -11.08 -1.47 1.18
N ASP A 43 -11.21 -0.15 1.34
CA ASP A 43 -10.15 0.73 1.85
C ASP A 43 -9.50 0.22 3.13
N THR A 44 -10.34 -0.18 4.09
CA THR A 44 -9.86 -0.67 5.39
C THR A 44 -9.10 -2.00 5.23
N MET A 45 -9.61 -2.92 4.41
CA MET A 45 -8.93 -4.19 4.11
C MET A 45 -7.60 -3.96 3.40
N THR A 46 -7.56 -3.05 2.42
CA THR A 46 -6.34 -2.67 1.70
C THR A 46 -5.33 -2.05 2.65
N ALA A 47 -5.76 -1.13 3.54
CA ALA A 47 -4.91 -0.58 4.59
C ALA A 47 -4.32 -1.69 5.47
N PHE A 48 -5.11 -2.67 5.92
CA PHE A 48 -4.60 -3.79 6.71
C PHE A 48 -3.58 -4.64 5.94
N ILE A 49 -3.83 -4.96 4.68
CA ILE A 49 -2.93 -5.76 3.84
C ILE A 49 -1.60 -5.02 3.63
N LEU A 50 -1.66 -3.74 3.24
CA LEU A 50 -0.48 -2.91 3.02
C LEU A 50 0.27 -2.65 4.32
N GLY A 51 -0.46 -2.42 5.41
CA GLY A 51 0.11 -2.21 6.73
C GLY A 51 0.86 -3.45 7.23
N PHE A 52 0.25 -4.63 7.08
CA PHE A 52 0.88 -5.90 7.41
C PHE A 52 2.12 -6.14 6.54
N TRP A 53 2.01 -5.93 5.23
CA TRP A 53 3.16 -6.05 4.33
C TRP A 53 4.31 -5.11 4.74
N CYS A 54 4.02 -3.83 5.02
CA CYS A 54 5.02 -2.88 5.50
C CYS A 54 5.65 -3.32 6.82
N TYR A 55 4.86 -3.79 7.78
CA TYR A 55 5.35 -4.26 9.09
C TYR A 55 6.31 -5.45 8.94
N PHE A 56 5.91 -6.47 8.18
CA PHE A 56 6.71 -7.68 7.97
C PHE A 56 7.95 -7.42 7.11
N ARG A 57 7.83 -6.56 6.09
CA ARG A 57 8.91 -6.38 5.12
C ARG A 57 9.92 -5.35 5.56
N LEU A 58 9.46 -4.18 5.98
CA LEU A 58 10.34 -3.02 6.19
C LEU A 58 10.99 -3.04 7.58
N HIS A 59 10.46 -3.81 8.54
CA HIS A 59 10.89 -3.84 9.95
C HIS A 59 10.90 -2.46 10.66
N LYS A 60 10.58 -1.39 9.93
CA LYS A 60 10.40 -0.01 10.34
C LYS A 60 9.17 0.50 9.61
N PHE A 61 8.04 0.51 10.32
CA PHE A 61 6.76 0.88 9.74
C PHE A 61 6.75 2.36 9.31
N PRO A 62 6.39 2.69 8.06
CA PRO A 62 6.39 4.06 7.53
C PRO A 62 5.17 4.85 8.03
N ALA A 63 5.03 4.99 9.35
CA ALA A 63 3.83 5.47 10.03
C ALA A 63 3.31 6.81 9.47
N GLY A 64 4.19 7.79 9.22
CA GLY A 64 3.78 9.09 8.69
C GLY A 64 3.15 9.01 7.29
N LYS A 65 3.79 8.27 6.37
CA LYS A 65 3.27 8.09 5.00
C LYS A 65 2.00 7.26 4.99
N PHE A 66 2.00 6.16 5.74
CA PHE A 66 0.85 5.25 5.82
C PHE A 66 -0.38 5.95 6.42
N SER A 67 -0.23 6.63 7.55
CA SER A 67 -1.32 7.39 8.16
C SER A 67 -1.79 8.54 7.28
N GLY A 68 -0.87 9.20 6.56
CA GLY A 68 -1.22 10.25 5.59
C GLY A 68 -2.10 9.71 4.46
N THR A 69 -1.70 8.59 3.84
CA THR A 69 -2.49 7.91 2.81
C THR A 69 -3.86 7.49 3.36
N PHE A 70 -3.90 6.84 4.52
CA PHE A 70 -5.16 6.43 5.14
C PHE A 70 -6.09 7.62 5.45
N LEU A 71 -5.54 8.74 5.95
CA LEU A 71 -6.33 9.94 6.22
C LEU A 71 -6.91 10.58 4.95
N ILE A 72 -6.17 10.54 3.84
CA ILE A 72 -6.68 11.01 2.54
C ILE A 72 -7.85 10.15 2.10
N GLU A 73 -7.75 8.82 2.25
CA GLU A 73 -8.85 7.93 1.91
C GLU A 73 -10.12 8.32 2.64
N LEU A 74 -10.06 8.54 3.95
CA LEU A 74 -11.21 8.90 4.78
C LEU A 74 -11.96 10.18 4.34
N ILE A 75 -11.35 11.03 3.52
CA ILE A 75 -12.00 12.23 2.98
C ILE A 75 -12.86 11.81 1.78
N PRO A 76 -14.20 11.92 1.84
CA PRO A 76 -15.07 11.62 0.70
C PRO A 76 -14.68 12.46 -0.51
N ILE A 77 -14.87 11.93 -1.72
CA ILE A 77 -14.52 12.57 -3.00
C ILE A 77 -13.01 12.65 -3.23
N VAL A 78 -12.21 13.05 -2.23
CA VAL A 78 -10.76 13.16 -2.39
C VAL A 78 -10.12 11.78 -2.45
N GLY A 79 -10.39 10.93 -1.45
CA GLY A 79 -9.94 9.52 -1.47
C GLY A 79 -10.43 8.80 -2.71
N ASP A 80 -11.71 8.96 -3.03
CA ASP A 80 -12.35 8.28 -4.17
C ASP A 80 -11.72 8.59 -5.53
N ILE A 81 -11.07 9.76 -5.69
CA ILE A 81 -10.49 10.20 -6.97
C ILE A 81 -8.98 9.98 -7.00
N SER A 82 -8.29 10.05 -5.85
CA SER A 82 -6.84 9.90 -5.80
C SER A 82 -6.42 8.44 -5.76
N PRO A 83 -5.43 8.01 -6.57
CA PRO A 83 -4.90 6.65 -6.49
C PRO A 83 -3.92 6.52 -5.32
N THR A 84 -4.42 6.71 -4.11
CA THR A 84 -3.61 6.98 -2.92
C THR A 84 -2.81 5.77 -2.49
N TRP A 85 -3.40 4.57 -2.56
CA TRP A 85 -2.70 3.34 -2.21
C TRP A 85 -1.63 2.99 -3.25
N THR A 86 -1.92 3.15 -4.54
CA THR A 86 -0.91 2.90 -5.59
C THR A 86 0.27 3.84 -5.43
N ILE A 87 0.03 5.14 -5.19
CA ILE A 87 1.09 6.11 -4.94
C ILE A 87 1.92 5.72 -3.72
N PHE A 88 1.28 5.26 -2.64
CA PHE A 88 1.98 4.79 -1.44
C PHE A 88 2.93 3.62 -1.77
N VAL A 89 2.46 2.58 -2.45
CA VAL A 89 3.27 1.40 -2.79
C VAL A 89 4.45 1.78 -3.70
N VAL A 90 4.20 2.59 -4.73
CA VAL A 90 5.24 3.08 -5.65
C VAL A 90 6.29 3.89 -4.89
N SER A 91 5.87 4.77 -3.97
CA SER A 91 6.80 5.55 -3.15
C SER A 91 7.71 4.67 -2.28
N MET A 92 7.18 3.55 -1.78
CA MET A 92 7.94 2.61 -0.96
C MET A 92 8.93 1.80 -1.78
N TYR A 93 8.53 1.37 -2.97
CA TYR A 93 9.42 0.69 -3.90
C TYR A 93 10.64 1.55 -4.26
N PHE A 94 10.44 2.83 -4.57
CA PHE A 94 11.55 3.74 -4.87
C PHE A 94 12.43 4.04 -3.65
N GLU A 95 11.86 4.12 -2.45
CA GLU A 95 12.66 4.39 -1.24
C GLU A 95 13.56 3.21 -0.85
N GLN A 96 13.10 1.97 -1.04
CA GLN A 96 13.86 0.77 -0.67
C GLN A 96 14.84 0.29 -1.76
N ASN A 97 14.71 0.80 -2.98
CA ASN A 97 15.59 0.43 -4.11
C ASN A 97 16.53 1.57 -4.55
N LYS A 98 16.60 2.65 -3.78
CA LYS A 98 17.67 3.66 -3.87
C LYS A 98 18.90 3.22 -3.09
#